data_AF-A0A970TCE8-F1
#
_entry.id   AF-A0A970TCE8-F1
#
_cell.length_a   1.000
_cell.length_b   1.000
_cell.length_c   1.000
_cell.angle_alpha   90.00
_cell.angle_beta   90.00
_cell.angle_gamma   90.00
#
_symmetry.space_group_name_H-M   'P 1'
#
loop_
_entity.id
_entity.type
_entity.pdbx_description
1 polymer ?
#
loop_
_entity_poly.entity_id
_entity_poly.type
_entity_poly.pdbx_seq_one_letter_code
_entity_poly.pdbx_strand_id
1 'polypeptide(L)'
;RLDASDWYYLYRHPDDERGEATLAVSIPAAGDYHLWARLRSGQVARSVWQISAGDTTAEVATGETQWTWVRAGDGPVSLPAGSVEVALSTSDRHAQLDLICLVTDANFTPEGPRPEKTTPPAPVTALRAENVRERVNHLTWEPSDDPTLSHYQVYASREPIAEASQELLVGSPVEAEMFDWGLQAGTTYHYAVTTVDRRGNESAIATARAATPAEDPAVTIALTFDEAEREGPFEQSEAGDTHGAFYVVPEEPQTNAVSWQIEVPRADDYYLWLRYLHRGNGGRGGEVSQNVRVLVDDEQVTTLGGGLTDLHVPDAMIAESHPLHDRLWTWAWPGGEDLVRVPLEAGPHTLRLQDFAPGVRYDALVLTSEPTWVPEDGRLRQR
;
A
#
# COMPACT_ATOMS: atom_id res chain seq x y z
N ARG A 1 22.86 -12.26 20.56
CA ARG A 1 21.66 -13.07 20.89
C ARG A 1 22.11 -14.07 21.95
N LEU A 2 21.71 -13.86 23.21
CA LEU A 2 22.29 -14.51 24.40
C LEU A 2 21.19 -14.96 25.38
N ASP A 3 20.02 -15.33 24.85
CA ASP A 3 18.88 -15.94 25.57
C ASP A 3 18.35 -15.16 26.80
N ALA A 4 18.55 -13.84 26.76
CA ALA A 4 17.92 -12.87 27.63
C ALA A 4 16.44 -12.66 27.24
N SER A 5 15.60 -12.33 28.24
CA SER A 5 14.23 -11.87 28.02
C SER A 5 14.20 -10.71 27.03
N ASP A 6 13.52 -10.90 25.90
CA ASP A 6 13.40 -9.86 24.87
C ASP A 6 14.73 -9.28 24.38
N TRP A 7 15.79 -10.10 24.40
CA TRP A 7 17.11 -9.85 23.80
C TRP A 7 17.98 -8.79 24.46
N TYR A 8 17.45 -7.99 25.39
CA TYR A 8 18.19 -6.96 26.13
C TYR A 8 18.53 -7.41 27.55
N TYR A 9 19.62 -6.89 28.10
CA TYR A 9 19.99 -7.06 29.50
C TYR A 9 20.74 -5.83 30.00
N LEU A 10 20.61 -5.55 31.29
CA LEU A 10 21.37 -4.51 31.97
C LEU A 10 22.74 -5.05 32.40
N TYR A 11 23.75 -4.20 32.28
CA TYR A 11 25.10 -4.42 32.77
C TYR A 11 25.74 -3.06 33.07
N ARG A 12 26.76 -3.04 33.93
CA ARG A 12 27.55 -1.83 34.19
C ARG A 12 28.32 -1.43 32.93
N HIS A 13 28.25 -0.16 32.51
CA HIS A 13 29.09 0.33 31.41
C HIS A 13 30.59 0.02 31.69
N PRO A 14 31.40 -0.35 30.69
CA PRO A 14 32.77 -0.82 30.95
C PRO A 14 33.64 0.22 31.68
N ASP A 15 33.46 1.49 31.34
CA ASP A 15 34.28 2.62 31.81
C ASP A 15 33.82 3.21 33.16
N ASP A 16 32.64 2.85 33.65
CA ASP A 16 32.09 3.38 34.93
C ASP A 16 32.46 2.47 36.11
N GLU A 17 32.62 3.01 37.32
CA GLU A 17 32.88 2.20 38.52
C GLU A 17 31.62 1.50 39.07
N ARG A 18 30.44 2.05 38.76
CA ARG A 18 29.12 1.60 39.22
C ARG A 18 28.08 1.90 38.14
N GLY A 19 27.12 0.99 37.96
CA GLY A 19 26.01 1.12 37.03
C GLY A 19 24.71 1.12 37.80
N GLU A 20 23.78 1.97 37.40
CA GLU A 20 22.48 2.13 38.04
C GLU A 20 21.36 2.20 36.99
N ALA A 21 20.18 1.69 37.34
CA ALA A 21 18.97 1.81 36.55
C ALA A 21 17.73 1.87 37.47
N THR A 22 16.67 2.54 37.04
CA THR A 22 15.37 2.55 37.72
C THR A 22 14.28 2.06 36.79
N LEU A 23 13.34 1.29 37.33
CA LEU A 23 12.17 0.75 36.63
C LEU A 23 10.91 1.14 37.40
N ALA A 24 9.99 1.84 36.76
CA ALA A 24 8.65 2.06 37.30
C ALA A 24 7.79 0.80 37.10
N VAL A 25 7.30 0.22 38.19
CA VAL A 25 6.47 -1.00 38.18
C VAL A 25 5.10 -0.67 38.78
N SER A 26 4.02 -1.11 38.12
CA SER A 26 2.66 -0.97 38.66
C SER A 26 2.32 -2.18 39.53
N ILE A 27 2.15 -1.93 40.84
CA ILE A 27 1.79 -2.93 41.84
C ILE A 27 0.25 -2.99 41.95
N PRO A 28 -0.39 -4.14 41.67
CA PRO A 28 -1.86 -4.21 41.56
C PRO A 28 -2.59 -4.13 42.91
N ALA A 29 -1.95 -4.52 44.01
CA ALA A 29 -2.51 -4.48 45.36
C ALA A 29 -1.40 -4.26 46.40
N ALA A 30 -1.70 -3.58 47.50
CA ALA A 30 -0.74 -3.41 48.58
C ALA A 30 -0.55 -4.74 49.33
N GLY A 31 0.70 -5.10 49.64
CA GLY A 31 1.00 -6.37 50.31
C GLY A 31 2.47 -6.74 50.30
N ASP A 32 2.76 -7.95 50.75
CA ASP A 32 4.10 -8.51 50.84
C ASP A 32 4.46 -9.28 49.55
N TYR A 33 5.58 -8.90 48.94
CA TYR A 33 6.07 -9.46 47.68
C TYR A 33 7.47 -10.06 47.84
N HIS A 34 7.66 -11.28 47.38
CA HIS A 34 8.98 -11.88 47.19
C HIS A 34 9.58 -11.43 45.86
N LEU A 35 10.81 -10.91 45.96
CA LEU A 35 11.58 -10.40 44.85
C LEU A 35 12.52 -11.50 44.32
N TRP A 36 12.48 -11.72 43.01
CA TRP A 36 13.40 -12.56 42.27
C TRP A 36 14.05 -11.76 41.15
N ALA A 37 15.31 -12.05 40.83
CA ALA A 37 16.01 -11.50 39.68
C ALA A 37 16.60 -12.62 38.83
N ARG A 38 16.57 -12.46 37.50
CA ARG A 38 17.22 -13.37 36.56
C ARG A 38 18.57 -12.79 36.19
N LEU A 39 19.62 -13.52 36.53
CA LEU A 39 21.00 -13.05 36.53
C LEU A 39 21.92 -14.01 35.80
N ARG A 40 23.04 -13.49 35.31
CA ARG A 40 24.25 -14.27 35.03
C ARG A 40 25.51 -13.43 35.23
N SER A 41 26.65 -14.09 35.22
CA SER A 41 27.96 -13.44 35.08
C SER A 41 28.54 -13.65 33.68
N GLY A 42 29.23 -12.65 33.14
CA GLY A 42 29.96 -12.73 31.88
C GLY A 42 31.17 -13.69 31.90
N GLN A 43 31.55 -14.21 33.07
CA GLN A 43 32.57 -15.23 33.28
C GLN A 43 32.21 -16.07 34.51
N VAL A 44 32.95 -17.14 34.83
CA VAL A 44 32.74 -17.91 36.07
C VAL A 44 33.31 -17.13 37.28
N ALA A 45 32.55 -16.15 37.78
CA ALA A 45 32.87 -15.36 38.95
C ALA A 45 31.60 -14.87 39.63
N ARG A 46 31.56 -14.80 40.98
CA ARG A 46 30.44 -14.19 41.70
C ARG A 46 30.25 -12.76 41.19
N SER A 47 29.01 -12.43 40.85
CA SER A 47 28.60 -11.11 40.38
C SER A 47 27.30 -10.73 41.06
N VAL A 48 27.26 -9.51 41.58
CA VAL A 48 26.28 -9.04 42.57
C VAL A 48 25.47 -7.87 42.02
N TRP A 49 24.17 -7.86 42.28
CA TRP A 49 23.32 -6.68 42.15
C TRP A 49 22.67 -6.36 43.49
N GLN A 50 22.49 -5.07 43.76
CA GLN A 50 21.62 -4.55 44.80
C GLN A 50 20.32 -4.09 44.13
N ILE A 51 19.18 -4.55 44.66
CA ILE A 51 17.85 -4.18 44.18
C ILE A 51 17.08 -3.54 45.33
N SER A 52 16.62 -2.31 45.12
CA SER A 52 15.81 -1.55 46.07
C SER A 52 14.38 -1.42 45.55
N ALA A 53 13.40 -1.73 46.39
CA ALA A 53 11.98 -1.54 46.10
C ALA A 53 11.26 -1.07 47.37
N GLY A 54 10.59 0.09 47.30
CA GLY A 54 10.16 0.80 48.50
C GLY A 54 11.35 1.08 49.44
N ASP A 55 11.17 0.88 50.75
CA ASP A 55 12.22 1.10 51.76
C ASP A 55 13.21 -0.08 51.90
N THR A 56 13.02 -1.18 51.15
CA THR A 56 13.88 -2.38 51.29
C THR A 56 14.92 -2.43 50.18
N THR A 57 16.15 -2.79 50.53
CA THR A 57 17.23 -3.12 49.57
C THR A 57 17.74 -4.53 49.85
N ALA A 58 17.86 -5.34 48.80
CA ALA A 58 18.27 -6.73 48.87
C ALA A 58 19.41 -7.04 47.89
N GLU A 59 20.34 -7.90 48.32
CA GLU A 59 21.38 -8.46 47.46
C GLU A 59 20.84 -9.66 46.69
N VAL A 60 21.18 -9.72 45.40
CA VAL A 60 21.11 -10.94 44.57
C VAL A 60 22.46 -11.18 43.91
N ALA A 61 22.90 -12.43 43.84
CA ALA A 61 24.21 -12.76 43.29
C ALA A 61 24.22 -14.14 42.62
N THR A 62 25.02 -14.27 41.56
CA THR A 62 25.27 -15.55 40.87
C THR A 62 26.72 -15.67 40.46
N GLY A 63 27.24 -16.90 40.37
CA GLY A 63 28.50 -17.22 39.71
C GLY A 63 28.32 -17.89 38.34
N GLU A 64 27.07 -18.16 37.95
CA GLU A 64 26.72 -18.90 36.75
C GLU A 64 26.84 -18.04 35.49
N THR A 65 27.33 -18.63 34.41
CA THR A 65 27.34 -18.00 33.07
C THR A 65 26.05 -18.21 32.28
N GLN A 66 25.18 -19.10 32.78
CA GLN A 66 23.82 -19.29 32.30
C GLN A 66 22.85 -18.39 33.08
N TRP A 67 21.75 -18.00 32.45
CA TRP A 67 20.70 -17.22 33.10
C TRP A 67 19.99 -18.03 34.19
N THR A 68 20.09 -17.56 35.42
CA THR A 68 19.60 -18.24 36.62
C THR A 68 18.69 -17.30 37.42
N TRP A 69 17.55 -17.81 37.88
CA TRP A 69 16.68 -17.10 38.82
C TRP A 69 17.26 -17.17 40.24
N VAL A 70 17.42 -16.00 40.86
CA VAL A 70 17.96 -15.83 42.21
C VAL A 70 16.96 -15.01 43.03
N ARG A 71 16.59 -15.52 44.22
CA ARG A 71 15.72 -14.82 45.17
C ARG A 71 16.51 -13.72 45.90
N ALA A 72 15.90 -12.55 46.06
CA ALA A 72 16.51 -11.41 46.71
C ALA A 72 16.21 -11.41 48.21
N GLY A 73 17.25 -11.59 49.03
CA GLY A 73 17.12 -11.69 50.48
C GLY A 73 16.28 -12.89 50.99
N ASP A 74 16.14 -12.96 52.31
CA ASP A 74 15.48 -14.09 52.98
C ASP A 74 13.94 -13.91 53.12
N GLY A 75 13.45 -12.67 53.08
CA GLY A 75 12.05 -12.30 53.37
C GLY A 75 11.34 -11.56 52.23
N PRO A 76 10.03 -11.26 52.38
CA PRO A 76 9.31 -10.41 51.44
C PRO A 76 9.62 -8.92 51.63
N VAL A 77 9.26 -8.13 50.62
CA VAL A 77 9.25 -6.66 50.62
C VAL A 77 7.79 -6.19 50.64
N SER A 78 7.41 -5.37 51.61
CA SER A 78 6.06 -4.77 51.66
C SER A 78 5.97 -3.60 50.67
N LEU A 79 5.04 -3.66 49.72
CA LEU A 79 4.85 -2.65 48.68
C LEU A 79 3.43 -2.05 48.69
N PRO A 80 3.26 -0.74 48.41
CA PRO A 80 1.95 -0.13 48.22
C PRO A 80 1.36 -0.49 46.85
N ALA A 81 0.05 -0.37 46.71
CA ALA A 81 -0.61 -0.41 45.40
C ALA A 81 -0.29 0.85 44.58
N GLY A 82 -0.21 0.73 43.26
CA GLY A 82 0.13 1.81 42.34
C GLY A 82 1.57 1.75 41.84
N SER A 83 2.10 2.87 41.36
CA SER A 83 3.46 2.94 40.80
C SER A 83 4.51 2.93 41.89
N VAL A 84 5.46 1.98 41.81
CA VAL A 84 6.64 1.86 42.65
C VAL A 84 7.88 1.91 41.77
N GLU A 85 8.90 2.68 42.16
CA GLU A 85 10.22 2.60 41.52
C GLU A 85 11.04 1.46 42.13
N VAL A 86 11.59 0.63 41.26
CA VAL A 86 12.57 -0.41 41.59
C VAL A 86 13.93 0.06 41.08
N ALA A 87 14.87 0.33 42.00
CA ALA A 87 16.22 0.75 41.67
C ALA A 87 17.17 -0.44 41.65
N LEU A 88 18.08 -0.47 40.68
CA LEU A 88 19.04 -1.53 40.43
C LEU A 88 20.43 -0.93 40.42
N SER A 89 21.39 -1.54 41.11
CA SER A 89 22.78 -1.13 41.01
C SER A 89 23.77 -2.29 41.09
N THR A 90 24.89 -2.14 40.41
CA THR A 90 26.03 -3.06 40.50
C THR A 90 27.35 -2.34 40.27
N SER A 91 28.41 -2.77 40.97
CA SER A 91 29.79 -2.38 40.69
C SER A 91 30.57 -3.48 39.95
N ASP A 92 29.97 -4.66 39.77
CA ASP A 92 30.64 -5.83 39.18
C ASP A 92 30.62 -5.77 37.66
N ARG A 93 31.80 -5.60 37.06
CA ARG A 93 32.05 -5.51 35.59
C ARG A 93 31.49 -6.66 34.74
N HIS A 94 31.07 -7.76 35.35
CA HIS A 94 30.55 -8.96 34.68
C HIS A 94 29.10 -9.26 35.04
N ALA A 95 28.49 -8.50 35.95
CA ALA A 95 27.12 -8.73 36.38
C ALA A 95 26.13 -8.36 35.26
N GLN A 96 25.20 -9.26 34.96
CA GLN A 96 24.16 -9.07 33.95
C GLN A 96 22.81 -9.48 34.53
N LEU A 97 21.79 -8.67 34.27
CA LEU A 97 20.41 -8.84 34.75
C LEU A 97 19.47 -8.57 33.58
N ASP A 98 18.53 -9.49 33.29
CA ASP A 98 17.52 -9.30 32.25
C ASP A 98 16.10 -9.13 32.82
N LEU A 99 15.73 -9.90 33.85
CA LEU A 99 14.41 -9.80 34.49
C LEU A 99 14.42 -9.59 36.00
N ILE A 100 13.27 -9.06 36.45
CA ILE A 100 12.82 -9.03 37.84
C ILE A 100 11.41 -9.61 37.90
N CYS A 101 11.11 -10.38 38.94
CA CYS A 101 9.78 -10.93 39.20
C CYS A 101 9.38 -10.63 40.66
N LEU A 102 8.17 -10.10 40.85
CA LEU A 102 7.57 -9.80 42.16
C LEU A 102 6.35 -10.71 42.33
N VAL A 103 6.33 -11.54 43.38
CA VAL A 103 5.27 -12.53 43.61
C VAL A 103 4.81 -12.58 45.06
N THR A 104 3.52 -12.79 45.29
CA THR A 104 2.95 -12.86 46.66
C THR A 104 2.99 -14.26 47.27
N ASP A 105 3.15 -15.33 46.47
CA ASP A 105 3.33 -16.69 46.97
C ASP A 105 4.80 -16.95 47.33
N ALA A 106 5.04 -17.27 48.60
CA ALA A 106 6.36 -17.59 49.13
C ALA A 106 7.00 -18.85 48.52
N ASN A 107 6.18 -19.75 47.96
CA ASN A 107 6.62 -21.02 47.36
C ASN A 107 6.83 -20.92 45.84
N PHE A 108 6.40 -19.82 45.20
CA PHE A 108 6.57 -19.64 43.77
C PHE A 108 8.06 -19.49 43.42
N THR A 109 8.51 -20.29 42.45
CA THR A 109 9.84 -20.22 41.86
C THR A 109 9.67 -19.92 40.36
N PRO A 110 10.19 -18.80 39.84
CA PRO A 110 10.09 -18.47 38.42
C PRO A 110 10.96 -19.41 37.56
N GLU A 111 10.46 -19.74 36.37
CA GLU A 111 11.15 -20.56 35.37
C GLU A 111 11.22 -19.83 34.02
N GLY A 112 12.21 -20.18 33.20
CA GLY A 112 12.37 -19.64 31.84
C GLY A 112 12.75 -18.14 31.74
N PRO A 113 12.75 -17.58 30.53
CA PRO A 113 13.11 -16.17 30.24
C PRO A 113 11.92 -15.20 30.28
N ARG A 114 10.70 -15.68 30.59
CA ARG A 114 9.48 -14.90 30.82
C ARG A 114 8.53 -15.78 31.66
N PRO A 115 8.62 -15.79 33.00
CA PRO A 115 7.85 -16.68 33.87
C PRO A 115 6.34 -16.41 33.81
N GLU A 116 5.94 -15.26 33.27
CA GLU A 116 4.56 -14.89 32.99
C GLU A 116 4.02 -15.43 31.65
N LYS A 117 4.88 -16.04 30.81
CA LYS A 117 4.48 -16.57 29.49
C LYS A 117 3.66 -17.85 29.63
N THR A 118 2.39 -17.66 29.89
CA THR A 118 1.34 -18.67 30.10
C THR A 118 0.82 -19.27 28.79
N THR A 119 -0.11 -20.22 28.88
CA THR A 119 -0.85 -20.76 27.73
C THR A 119 -1.45 -19.63 26.88
N PRO A 120 -1.28 -19.63 25.54
CA PRO A 120 -1.86 -18.61 24.69
C PRO A 120 -3.40 -18.58 24.73
N PRO A 121 -4.03 -17.45 24.38
CA PRO A 121 -5.48 -17.36 24.25
C PRO A 121 -6.06 -18.34 23.22
N ALA A 122 -7.37 -18.58 23.31
CA ALA A 122 -8.10 -19.32 22.30
C ALA A 122 -8.15 -18.54 20.97
N PRO A 123 -8.01 -19.20 19.81
CA PRO A 123 -8.15 -18.54 18.51
C PRO A 123 -9.55 -17.97 18.31
N VAL A 124 -9.67 -16.95 17.45
CA VAL A 124 -10.97 -16.39 17.08
C VAL A 124 -11.89 -17.44 16.46
N THR A 125 -13.20 -17.29 16.64
CA THR A 125 -14.19 -18.17 16.02
C THR A 125 -15.06 -17.41 15.03
N ALA A 126 -15.82 -18.15 14.21
CA ALA A 126 -16.71 -17.59 13.18
C ALA A 126 -16.04 -16.62 12.17
N LEU A 127 -14.72 -16.69 11.99
CA LEU A 127 -13.99 -15.85 11.02
C LEU A 127 -14.56 -15.98 9.62
N ARG A 128 -14.89 -14.84 9.02
CA ARG A 128 -15.39 -14.69 7.65
C ARG A 128 -14.56 -13.62 6.94
N ALA A 129 -14.43 -13.78 5.63
CA ALA A 129 -13.93 -12.76 4.74
C ALA A 129 -14.88 -12.69 3.53
N GLU A 130 -15.29 -11.49 3.16
CA GLU A 130 -16.18 -11.25 2.01
C GLU A 130 -15.74 -10.01 1.24
N ASN A 131 -15.96 -10.00 -0.08
CA ASN A 131 -15.69 -8.81 -0.88
C ASN A 131 -16.82 -7.79 -0.70
N VAL A 132 -16.47 -6.53 -0.42
CA VAL A 132 -17.45 -5.45 -0.19
C VAL A 132 -17.34 -4.32 -1.21
N ARG A 133 -16.21 -4.22 -1.91
CA ARG A 133 -15.97 -3.35 -3.09
C ARG A 133 -14.90 -4.02 -3.97
N GLU A 134 -14.82 -3.63 -5.24
CA GLU A 134 -13.88 -4.14 -6.27
C GLU A 134 -12.51 -4.58 -5.75
N ARG A 135 -11.88 -3.72 -4.94
CA ARG A 135 -10.50 -3.89 -4.42
C ARG A 135 -10.44 -3.89 -2.89
N VAL A 136 -11.53 -4.25 -2.21
CA VAL A 136 -11.67 -4.26 -0.74
C VAL A 136 -12.40 -5.50 -0.24
N ASN A 137 -11.72 -6.27 0.62
CA ASN A 137 -12.32 -7.35 1.39
C ASN A 137 -12.58 -6.90 2.83
N HIS A 138 -13.68 -7.35 3.42
CA HIS A 138 -14.06 -7.14 4.81
C HIS A 138 -13.93 -8.46 5.56
N LEU A 139 -13.23 -8.44 6.69
CA LEU A 139 -13.05 -9.56 7.59
C LEU A 139 -13.80 -9.30 8.89
N THR A 140 -14.52 -10.30 9.39
CA THR A 140 -15.25 -10.25 10.67
C THR A 140 -15.11 -11.57 11.41
N TRP A 141 -15.10 -11.52 12.74
CA TRP A 141 -15.05 -12.71 13.60
C TRP A 141 -15.79 -12.48 14.92
N GLU A 142 -16.03 -13.57 15.68
CA GLU A 142 -16.57 -13.48 17.04
C GLU A 142 -15.50 -12.85 17.97
N PRO A 143 -15.80 -11.77 18.70
CA PRO A 143 -14.87 -11.18 19.66
C PRO A 143 -14.42 -12.20 20.72
N SER A 144 -13.14 -12.20 21.09
CA SER A 144 -12.64 -13.05 22.17
C SER A 144 -13.14 -12.55 23.53
N ASP A 145 -13.55 -13.50 24.39
CA ASP A 145 -13.95 -13.27 25.77
C ASP A 145 -12.77 -13.31 26.76
N ASP A 146 -11.54 -13.52 26.27
CA ASP A 146 -10.34 -13.55 27.09
C ASP A 146 -10.10 -12.18 27.76
N PRO A 147 -10.17 -12.07 29.11
CA PRO A 147 -10.00 -10.81 29.81
C PRO A 147 -8.56 -10.26 29.71
N THR A 148 -7.60 -11.05 29.23
CA THR A 148 -6.21 -10.70 29.00
C THR A 148 -5.89 -10.27 27.56
N LEU A 149 -6.87 -10.31 26.65
CA LEU A 149 -6.72 -9.87 25.25
C LEU A 149 -6.12 -8.46 25.17
N SER A 150 -5.16 -8.29 24.25
CA SER A 150 -4.54 -7.03 23.88
C SER A 150 -5.06 -6.55 22.53
N HIS A 151 -4.98 -7.40 21.51
CA HIS A 151 -5.39 -7.12 20.13
C HIS A 151 -5.49 -8.44 19.33
N TYR A 152 -5.92 -8.34 18.08
CA TYR A 152 -5.82 -9.42 17.09
C TYR A 152 -4.66 -9.13 16.14
N GLN A 153 -4.03 -10.15 15.54
CA GLN A 153 -3.19 -9.97 14.35
C GLN A 153 -3.89 -10.59 13.15
N VAL A 154 -3.85 -9.90 12.01
CA VAL A 154 -4.48 -10.30 10.75
C VAL A 154 -3.40 -10.47 9.70
N TYR A 155 -3.40 -11.61 9.05
CA TYR A 155 -2.46 -12.01 8.02
C TYR A 155 -3.17 -12.21 6.69
N ALA A 156 -2.51 -11.85 5.58
CA ALA A 156 -3.02 -12.05 4.23
C ALA A 156 -1.95 -12.67 3.32
N SER A 157 -2.39 -13.53 2.41
CA SER A 157 -1.56 -14.13 1.36
C SER A 157 -2.41 -14.45 0.14
N ARG A 158 -1.78 -14.66 -1.01
CA ARG A 158 -2.43 -15.23 -2.21
C ARG A 158 -2.41 -16.77 -2.20
N GLU A 159 -1.63 -17.36 -1.29
CA GLU A 159 -1.52 -18.79 -1.06
C GLU A 159 -2.08 -19.15 0.33
N PRO A 160 -2.53 -20.41 0.57
CA PRO A 160 -3.04 -20.83 1.87
C PRO A 160 -2.03 -20.61 3.02
N ILE A 161 -2.45 -19.87 4.04
CA ILE A 161 -1.64 -19.62 5.24
C ILE A 161 -1.71 -20.84 6.16
N ALA A 162 -0.56 -21.47 6.42
CA ALA A 162 -0.44 -22.62 7.32
C ALA A 162 -0.04 -22.22 8.76
N GLU A 163 0.76 -21.17 8.91
CA GLU A 163 1.27 -20.66 10.19
C GLU A 163 1.34 -19.12 10.14
N ALA A 164 1.29 -18.46 11.30
CA ALA A 164 1.45 -17.02 11.41
C ALA A 164 2.92 -16.61 11.13
N SER A 165 3.11 -15.57 10.32
CA SER A 165 4.42 -15.01 9.99
C SER A 165 4.33 -13.49 9.86
N GLN A 166 5.33 -12.78 10.38
CA GLN A 166 5.41 -11.31 10.27
C GLN A 166 5.52 -10.83 8.81
N GLU A 167 5.97 -11.68 7.88
CA GLU A 167 5.99 -11.38 6.44
C GLU A 167 4.58 -11.31 5.81
N LEU A 168 3.58 -11.89 6.46
CA LEU A 168 2.19 -11.93 6.00
C LEU A 168 1.28 -10.96 6.77
N LEU A 169 1.81 -10.27 7.79
CA LEU A 169 1.01 -9.41 8.68
C LEU A 169 0.54 -8.16 7.93
N VAL A 170 -0.78 -7.95 7.90
CA VAL A 170 -1.42 -6.79 7.25
C VAL A 170 -2.10 -5.84 8.23
N GLY A 171 -2.37 -6.26 9.47
CA GLY A 171 -2.93 -5.38 10.49
C GLY A 171 -2.99 -5.98 11.88
N SER A 172 -3.15 -5.12 12.88
CA SER A 172 -3.24 -5.49 14.30
C SER A 172 -4.43 -4.78 14.99
N PRO A 173 -5.69 -5.05 14.60
CA PRO A 173 -6.87 -4.36 15.12
C PRO A 173 -7.17 -4.76 16.58
N VAL A 174 -7.82 -3.86 17.32
CA VAL A 174 -8.40 -4.15 18.64
C VAL A 174 -9.88 -4.54 18.57
N GLU A 175 -10.56 -4.20 17.47
CA GLU A 175 -11.94 -4.57 17.18
C GLU A 175 -11.97 -5.91 16.42
N ALA A 176 -13.12 -6.60 16.43
CA ALA A 176 -13.28 -7.92 15.82
C ALA A 176 -13.60 -7.88 14.31
N GLU A 177 -13.10 -6.84 13.64
CA GLU A 177 -13.25 -6.62 12.21
C GLU A 177 -11.99 -5.97 11.61
N MET A 178 -11.81 -6.12 10.30
CA MET A 178 -10.79 -5.39 9.54
C MET A 178 -11.19 -5.26 8.07
N PHE A 179 -10.85 -4.13 7.46
CA PHE A 179 -10.90 -3.97 6.01
C PHE A 179 -9.49 -4.13 5.43
N ASP A 180 -9.37 -4.92 4.37
CA ASP A 180 -8.15 -5.08 3.58
C ASP A 180 -8.39 -4.51 2.18
N TRP A 181 -7.59 -3.52 1.77
CA TRP A 181 -7.87 -2.64 0.63
C TRP A 181 -6.67 -2.46 -0.30
N GLY A 182 -6.93 -1.99 -1.53
CA GLY A 182 -5.89 -1.87 -2.57
C GLY A 182 -5.55 -3.22 -3.23
N LEU A 183 -6.43 -4.20 -3.06
CA LEU A 183 -6.25 -5.56 -3.56
C LEU A 183 -6.21 -5.62 -5.07
N GLN A 184 -5.54 -6.64 -5.62
CA GLN A 184 -5.60 -6.92 -7.04
C GLN A 184 -6.97 -7.51 -7.37
N ALA A 185 -7.55 -7.09 -8.49
CA ALA A 185 -8.78 -7.66 -9.01
C ALA A 185 -8.57 -9.12 -9.45
N GLY A 186 -9.66 -9.88 -9.54
CA GLY A 186 -9.68 -11.29 -9.96
C GLY A 186 -8.83 -12.23 -9.10
N THR A 187 -8.47 -11.81 -7.88
CA THR A 187 -7.45 -12.45 -7.06
C THR A 187 -8.09 -13.03 -5.80
N THR A 188 -7.80 -14.31 -5.52
CA THR A 188 -8.17 -14.93 -4.24
C THR A 188 -7.13 -14.60 -3.18
N TYR A 189 -7.61 -14.12 -2.04
CA TYR A 189 -6.83 -13.85 -0.84
C TYR A 189 -7.21 -14.82 0.27
N HIS A 190 -6.19 -15.43 0.86
CA HIS A 190 -6.26 -16.26 2.04
C HIS A 190 -5.91 -15.42 3.27
N TYR A 191 -6.76 -15.49 4.28
CA TYR A 191 -6.62 -14.73 5.51
C TYR A 191 -6.43 -15.65 6.70
N ALA A 192 -5.64 -15.20 7.66
CA ALA A 192 -5.54 -15.80 8.98
C ALA A 192 -5.69 -14.73 10.06
N VAL A 193 -6.32 -15.07 11.18
CA VAL A 193 -6.45 -14.19 12.34
C VAL A 193 -6.04 -14.94 13.60
N THR A 194 -5.28 -14.27 14.46
CA THR A 194 -4.88 -14.73 15.80
C THR A 194 -5.28 -13.72 16.86
N THR A 195 -5.46 -14.18 18.09
CA THR A 195 -5.59 -13.32 19.29
C THR A 195 -4.24 -13.20 19.97
N VAL A 196 -3.91 -11.99 20.46
CA VAL A 196 -2.69 -11.71 21.22
C VAL A 196 -3.05 -11.18 22.62
N ASP A 197 -2.49 -11.76 23.68
CA ASP A 197 -2.68 -11.28 25.05
C ASP A 197 -1.76 -10.09 25.41
N ARG A 198 -1.97 -9.50 26.59
CA ARG A 198 -1.11 -8.41 27.12
C ARG A 198 0.31 -8.85 27.49
N ARG A 199 0.67 -10.12 27.31
CA ARG A 199 2.00 -10.70 27.55
C ARG A 199 2.70 -11.08 26.24
N GLY A 200 2.06 -10.87 25.08
CA GLY A 200 2.57 -11.26 23.77
C GLY A 200 2.50 -12.76 23.49
N ASN A 201 1.58 -13.49 24.11
CA ASN A 201 1.20 -14.83 23.67
C ASN A 201 0.21 -14.73 22.53
N GLU A 202 0.47 -15.50 21.47
CA GLU A 202 -0.35 -15.53 20.26
C GLU A 202 -1.00 -16.92 20.10
N SER A 203 -2.28 -16.94 19.73
CA SER A 203 -3.04 -18.17 19.52
C SER A 203 -2.61 -18.94 18.27
N ALA A 204 -3.19 -20.12 18.07
CA ALA A 204 -3.27 -20.72 16.74
C ALA A 204 -4.03 -19.81 15.76
N ILE A 205 -3.87 -20.03 14.45
CA ILE A 205 -4.62 -19.31 13.42
C ILE A 205 -6.05 -19.83 13.26
N ALA A 206 -7.01 -18.92 13.09
CA ALA A 206 -8.25 -19.20 12.38
C ALA A 206 -8.11 -18.70 10.93
N THR A 207 -8.66 -19.41 9.94
CA THR A 207 -8.48 -19.05 8.52
C THR A 207 -9.79 -18.81 7.78
N ALA A 208 -9.74 -17.91 6.80
CA ALA A 208 -10.81 -17.62 5.86
C ALA A 208 -10.22 -17.29 4.48
N ARG A 209 -11.08 -17.06 3.48
CA ARG A 209 -10.67 -16.56 2.16
C ARG A 209 -11.78 -15.74 1.53
N ALA A 210 -11.38 -14.74 0.74
CA ALA A 210 -12.27 -13.99 -0.14
C ALA A 210 -11.60 -13.80 -1.49
N ALA A 211 -12.38 -13.59 -2.55
CA ALA A 211 -11.86 -13.23 -3.87
C ALA A 211 -12.41 -11.86 -4.24
N THR A 212 -11.55 -11.01 -4.80
CA THR A 212 -11.98 -9.80 -5.50
C THR A 212 -12.67 -10.19 -6.81
N PRO A 213 -13.68 -9.43 -7.27
CA PRO A 213 -14.19 -9.57 -8.64
C PRO A 213 -13.07 -9.33 -9.65
N ALA A 214 -13.16 -9.97 -10.81
CA ALA A 214 -12.28 -9.63 -11.93
C ALA A 214 -12.46 -8.16 -12.31
N GLU A 215 -11.37 -7.52 -12.75
CA GLU A 215 -11.45 -6.22 -13.41
C GLU A 215 -12.11 -6.48 -14.77
N ASP A 216 -13.11 -5.68 -15.13
CA ASP A 216 -13.63 -5.72 -16.49
C ASP A 216 -12.47 -5.39 -17.45
N PRO A 217 -12.34 -6.09 -18.59
CA PRO A 217 -11.29 -5.78 -19.54
C PRO A 217 -11.47 -4.35 -20.06
N ALA A 218 -10.36 -3.61 -20.09
CA ALA A 218 -10.30 -2.28 -20.69
C ALA A 218 -10.91 -2.31 -22.09
N VAL A 219 -11.90 -1.46 -22.33
CA VAL A 219 -12.46 -1.24 -23.66
C VAL A 219 -11.58 -0.23 -24.37
N THR A 220 -11.21 -0.51 -25.62
CA THR A 220 -10.57 0.47 -26.51
C THR A 220 -11.27 0.43 -27.86
N ILE A 221 -11.78 1.58 -28.31
CA ILE A 221 -12.40 1.81 -29.61
C ILE A 221 -11.45 2.72 -30.38
N ALA A 222 -10.81 2.19 -31.42
CA ALA A 222 -9.99 2.96 -32.35
C ALA A 222 -10.79 3.29 -33.60
N LEU A 223 -10.74 4.56 -34.03
CA LEU A 223 -11.49 5.11 -35.15
C LEU A 223 -10.53 5.81 -36.10
N THR A 224 -10.56 5.45 -37.37
CA THR A 224 -9.69 6.03 -38.39
C THR A 224 -10.47 6.98 -39.31
N PHE A 225 -9.80 8.00 -39.84
CA PHE A 225 -10.47 9.05 -40.62
C PHE A 225 -10.87 8.63 -42.05
N ASP A 226 -10.46 7.44 -42.50
CA ASP A 226 -10.91 6.84 -43.76
C ASP A 226 -12.26 6.12 -43.66
N GLU A 227 -12.56 5.54 -42.49
CA GLU A 227 -13.88 4.96 -42.16
C GLU A 227 -14.93 6.02 -41.80
N ALA A 228 -14.51 7.28 -41.58
CA ALA A 228 -15.39 8.36 -41.16
C ALA A 228 -16.31 8.86 -42.28
N GLU A 229 -17.58 9.10 -41.95
CA GLU A 229 -18.45 9.99 -42.74
C GLU A 229 -17.92 11.42 -42.62
N ARG A 230 -17.80 12.12 -43.75
CA ARG A 230 -17.11 13.42 -43.85
C ARG A 230 -18.02 14.46 -44.47
N GLU A 231 -18.18 15.58 -43.78
CA GLU A 231 -18.90 16.75 -44.25
C GLU A 231 -17.91 17.87 -44.59
N GLY A 232 -18.12 18.50 -45.76
CA GLY A 232 -17.20 19.50 -46.31
C GLY A 232 -15.97 18.89 -47.01
N PRO A 233 -15.18 19.74 -47.68
CA PRO A 233 -14.00 19.31 -48.43
C PRO A 233 -12.82 18.92 -47.51
N PHE A 234 -12.23 17.75 -47.75
CA PHE A 234 -11.02 17.28 -47.08
C PHE A 234 -10.01 16.77 -48.12
N GLU A 235 -8.79 17.30 -48.06
CA GLU A 235 -7.63 16.68 -48.69
C GLU A 235 -7.37 15.33 -48.01
N GLN A 236 -7.05 14.30 -48.79
CA GLN A 236 -6.75 12.95 -48.31
C GLN A 236 -5.35 12.57 -48.79
N SER A 237 -4.54 11.97 -47.92
CA SER A 237 -3.18 11.57 -48.27
C SER A 237 -2.66 10.44 -47.38
N GLU A 238 -1.79 9.62 -47.97
CA GLU A 238 -1.11 8.51 -47.30
C GLU A 238 0.17 9.01 -46.59
N ALA A 239 0.53 8.36 -45.50
CA ALA A 239 1.83 8.46 -44.84
C ALA A 239 2.17 7.10 -44.22
N GLY A 240 3.44 6.81 -43.97
CA GLY A 240 3.86 5.42 -43.70
C GLY A 240 3.31 4.78 -42.41
N ASP A 241 2.79 5.60 -41.48
CA ASP A 241 2.20 5.15 -40.20
C ASP A 241 0.80 5.73 -39.96
N THR A 242 0.00 6.00 -41.01
CA THR A 242 -1.42 6.31 -40.78
C THR A 242 -2.12 5.09 -40.18
N HIS A 243 -2.98 5.30 -39.18
CA HIS A 243 -3.73 4.19 -38.57
C HIS A 243 -4.82 3.66 -39.51
N GLY A 244 -5.37 4.54 -40.36
CA GLY A 244 -6.24 4.20 -41.48
C GLY A 244 -5.50 4.21 -42.83
N ALA A 245 -6.25 4.02 -43.91
CA ALA A 245 -5.71 4.11 -45.27
C ALA A 245 -5.18 5.51 -45.64
N PHE A 246 -5.64 6.57 -44.97
CA PHE A 246 -5.14 7.94 -45.16
C PHE A 246 -5.42 8.82 -43.94
N TYR A 247 -4.64 9.89 -43.81
CA TYR A 247 -5.00 11.04 -42.98
C TYR A 247 -5.82 12.06 -43.80
N VAL A 248 -6.53 12.94 -43.11
CA VAL A 248 -7.24 14.07 -43.73
C VAL A 248 -6.65 15.43 -43.34
N VAL A 249 -6.77 16.41 -44.22
CA VAL A 249 -6.58 17.85 -43.90
C VAL A 249 -7.87 18.59 -44.30
N PRO A 250 -8.51 19.33 -43.38
CA PRO A 250 -9.71 20.11 -43.69
C PRO A 250 -9.37 21.31 -44.57
N GLU A 251 -10.12 21.48 -45.67
CA GLU A 251 -9.98 22.66 -46.55
C GLU A 251 -10.83 23.85 -46.05
N GLU A 252 -11.93 23.59 -45.34
CA GLU A 252 -12.79 24.58 -44.69
C GLU A 252 -12.97 24.26 -43.19
N PRO A 253 -11.93 24.41 -42.34
CA PRO A 253 -11.87 23.77 -41.01
C PRO A 253 -12.98 24.10 -40.01
N GLN A 254 -13.70 25.21 -40.22
CA GLN A 254 -14.79 25.67 -39.36
C GLN A 254 -16.18 25.19 -39.82
N THR A 255 -16.31 24.63 -41.03
CA THR A 255 -17.53 24.01 -41.57
C THR A 255 -17.36 22.51 -41.78
N ASN A 256 -16.12 22.03 -41.89
CA ASN A 256 -15.79 20.60 -41.91
C ASN A 256 -16.21 19.88 -40.61
N ALA A 257 -16.80 18.70 -40.77
CA ALA A 257 -17.06 17.76 -39.68
C ALA A 257 -16.74 16.32 -40.12
N VAL A 258 -16.42 15.44 -39.18
CA VAL A 258 -16.37 13.99 -39.41
C VAL A 258 -17.19 13.26 -38.36
N SER A 259 -17.80 12.13 -38.72
CA SER A 259 -18.63 11.34 -37.81
C SER A 259 -18.38 9.83 -37.98
N TRP A 260 -18.50 9.08 -36.90
CA TRP A 260 -18.51 7.62 -36.86
C TRP A 260 -19.75 7.12 -36.13
N GLN A 261 -20.29 5.99 -36.59
CA GLN A 261 -21.22 5.18 -35.80
C GLN A 261 -20.39 4.22 -34.96
N ILE A 262 -20.51 4.28 -33.64
CA ILE A 262 -19.75 3.45 -32.70
C ILE A 262 -20.69 2.60 -31.86
N GLU A 263 -20.25 1.41 -31.47
CA GLU A 263 -20.93 0.56 -30.49
C GLU A 263 -20.10 0.58 -29.20
N VAL A 264 -20.63 1.18 -28.14
CA VAL A 264 -20.00 1.24 -26.82
C VAL A 264 -20.36 -0.04 -26.04
N PRO A 265 -19.39 -0.94 -25.74
CA PRO A 265 -19.71 -2.27 -25.20
C PRO A 265 -20.29 -2.29 -23.78
N ARG A 266 -19.97 -1.28 -22.97
CA ARG A 266 -20.44 -1.13 -21.59
C ARG A 266 -20.44 0.35 -21.19
N ALA A 267 -21.37 0.72 -20.31
CA ALA A 267 -21.43 2.06 -19.73
C ALA A 267 -20.25 2.27 -18.77
N ASP A 268 -19.45 3.31 -19.00
CA ASP A 268 -18.24 3.62 -18.21
C ASP A 268 -17.75 5.07 -18.48
N ASP A 269 -16.75 5.52 -17.72
CA ASP A 269 -15.94 6.70 -18.04
C ASP A 269 -14.95 6.35 -19.17
N TYR A 270 -15.04 7.04 -20.31
CA TYR A 270 -14.10 6.92 -21.43
C TYR A 270 -13.17 8.12 -21.55
N TYR A 271 -11.94 7.86 -22.02
CA TYR A 271 -10.87 8.83 -22.23
C TYR A 271 -10.52 8.92 -23.71
N LEU A 272 -10.45 10.16 -24.23
CA LEU A 272 -10.35 10.41 -25.67
C LEU A 272 -8.97 10.96 -26.08
N TRP A 273 -8.45 10.41 -27.17
CA TRP A 273 -7.12 10.69 -27.70
C TRP A 273 -7.17 10.94 -29.21
N LEU A 274 -6.82 12.15 -29.65
CA LEU A 274 -6.77 12.52 -31.07
C LEU A 274 -5.32 12.50 -31.58
N ARG A 275 -5.06 11.76 -32.67
CA ARG A 275 -3.77 11.72 -33.38
C ARG A 275 -3.78 12.74 -34.51
N TYR A 276 -2.81 13.66 -34.50
CA TYR A 276 -2.71 14.75 -35.45
C TYR A 276 -1.27 15.18 -35.73
N LEU A 277 -1.07 15.96 -36.79
CA LEU A 277 0.23 16.55 -37.12
C LEU A 277 0.12 17.83 -37.95
N HIS A 278 0.70 18.93 -37.47
CA HIS A 278 0.66 20.20 -38.20
C HIS A 278 1.54 20.17 -39.48
N ARG A 279 1.01 20.65 -40.60
CA ARG A 279 1.76 20.83 -41.87
C ARG A 279 2.63 22.08 -41.84
N GLY A 280 3.76 22.06 -42.53
CA GLY A 280 4.59 23.24 -42.78
C GLY A 280 6.02 22.89 -43.18
N ASN A 281 6.92 23.86 -43.10
CA ASN A 281 8.25 23.76 -43.73
C ASN A 281 9.36 23.15 -42.85
N GLY A 282 8.99 22.57 -41.69
CA GLY A 282 9.94 22.00 -40.73
C GLY A 282 10.33 22.96 -39.60
N GLY A 283 10.50 22.41 -38.40
CA GLY A 283 10.97 23.15 -37.22
C GLY A 283 9.84 23.69 -36.33
N ARG A 284 10.20 24.64 -35.45
CA ARG A 284 9.23 25.37 -34.61
C ARG A 284 8.67 26.57 -35.38
N GLY A 285 7.36 26.59 -35.60
CA GLY A 285 6.65 27.66 -36.31
C GLY A 285 5.80 28.52 -35.38
N GLY A 286 4.81 29.22 -35.95
CA GLY A 286 3.85 30.01 -35.19
C GLY A 286 2.84 29.10 -34.49
N GLU A 287 2.46 29.44 -33.25
CA GLU A 287 1.58 28.60 -32.44
C GLU A 287 0.17 28.48 -33.04
N VAL A 288 -0.30 27.25 -33.26
CA VAL A 288 -1.65 26.96 -33.80
C VAL A 288 -2.50 26.19 -32.80
N SER A 289 -3.41 26.91 -32.14
CA SER A 289 -4.39 26.34 -31.21
C SER A 289 -5.36 25.42 -31.94
N GLN A 290 -5.62 24.25 -31.37
CA GLN A 290 -6.64 23.32 -31.84
C GLN A 290 -7.70 23.19 -30.74
N ASN A 291 -8.97 23.25 -31.13
CA ASN A 291 -10.09 23.14 -30.20
C ASN A 291 -11.17 22.28 -30.85
N VAL A 292 -10.79 21.08 -31.27
CA VAL A 292 -11.67 20.16 -31.99
C VAL A 292 -12.78 19.72 -31.04
N ARG A 293 -14.01 20.19 -31.26
CA ARG A 293 -15.15 19.84 -30.42
C ARG A 293 -15.54 18.40 -30.68
N VAL A 294 -15.70 17.63 -29.61
CA VAL A 294 -16.20 16.25 -29.64
C VAL A 294 -17.66 16.26 -29.22
N LEU A 295 -18.50 15.66 -30.05
CA LEU A 295 -19.92 15.50 -29.82
C LEU A 295 -20.26 14.01 -29.79
N VAL A 296 -21.15 13.62 -28.89
CA VAL A 296 -21.78 12.30 -28.82
C VAL A 296 -23.28 12.54 -28.90
N ASP A 297 -23.95 11.95 -29.89
CA ASP A 297 -25.39 12.13 -30.15
C ASP A 297 -25.83 13.60 -30.17
N ASP A 298 -25.06 14.41 -30.89
CA ASP A 298 -25.18 15.87 -31.02
C ASP A 298 -24.96 16.71 -29.74
N GLU A 299 -24.63 16.10 -28.59
CA GLU A 299 -24.21 16.82 -27.37
C GLU A 299 -22.69 16.94 -27.28
N GLN A 300 -22.17 18.15 -27.03
CA GLN A 300 -20.72 18.36 -26.87
C GLN A 300 -20.23 17.83 -25.52
N VAL A 301 -19.45 16.77 -25.56
CA VAL A 301 -18.89 16.11 -24.37
C VAL A 301 -17.51 16.62 -23.97
N THR A 302 -16.66 17.01 -24.93
CA THR A 302 -15.30 17.51 -24.65
C THR A 302 -14.70 18.28 -25.84
N THR A 303 -13.45 18.74 -25.70
CA THR A 303 -12.69 19.45 -26.74
C THR A 303 -11.25 18.94 -26.79
N LEU A 304 -10.83 18.38 -27.92
CA LEU A 304 -9.50 17.80 -28.13
C LEU A 304 -8.50 18.80 -28.72
N GLY A 305 -7.22 18.67 -28.34
CA GLY A 305 -6.10 19.42 -28.94
C GLY A 305 -5.76 20.77 -28.31
N GLY A 306 -6.33 21.12 -27.14
CA GLY A 306 -6.30 22.44 -26.50
C GLY A 306 -4.94 23.04 -26.07
N GLY A 307 -3.82 22.67 -26.69
CA GLY A 307 -2.48 23.14 -26.36
C GLY A 307 -1.60 23.47 -27.58
N LEU A 308 -0.72 24.47 -27.43
CA LEU A 308 0.13 25.06 -28.47
C LEU A 308 -0.58 25.22 -29.83
N THR A 309 -0.12 24.69 -30.97
CA THR A 309 1.04 23.82 -31.27
C THR A 309 2.12 24.48 -32.12
N ASP A 310 3.39 24.10 -31.94
CA ASP A 310 4.55 24.75 -32.59
C ASP A 310 5.38 23.84 -33.51
N LEU A 311 5.19 22.51 -33.50
CA LEU A 311 5.93 21.61 -34.40
C LEU A 311 5.26 21.50 -35.77
N HIS A 312 5.91 22.06 -36.81
CA HIS A 312 5.45 21.94 -38.19
C HIS A 312 6.28 20.91 -38.96
N VAL A 313 5.61 20.02 -39.69
CA VAL A 313 6.26 18.91 -40.41
C VAL A 313 5.91 18.94 -41.91
N PRO A 314 6.90 18.88 -42.82
CA PRO A 314 6.68 18.73 -44.26
C PRO A 314 6.17 17.33 -44.62
N ASP A 315 5.37 17.20 -45.68
CA ASP A 315 4.84 15.90 -46.11
C ASP A 315 5.95 14.89 -46.44
N ALA A 316 7.11 15.36 -46.95
CA ALA A 316 8.28 14.52 -47.22
C ALA A 316 8.90 13.86 -45.97
N MET A 317 8.61 14.33 -44.74
CA MET A 317 9.12 13.73 -43.51
C MET A 317 8.24 12.61 -42.94
N ILE A 318 7.00 12.48 -43.44
CA ILE A 318 6.02 11.45 -43.04
C ILE A 318 5.79 10.39 -44.13
N ALA A 319 6.43 10.52 -45.29
CA ALA A 319 6.50 9.44 -46.27
C ALA A 319 7.24 8.24 -45.66
N GLU A 320 6.74 7.01 -45.91
CA GLU A 320 7.28 5.72 -45.41
C GLU A 320 8.80 5.57 -45.57
N SER A 321 9.36 6.13 -46.65
CA SER A 321 10.81 6.14 -46.91
C SER A 321 11.67 6.94 -45.93
N HIS A 322 11.06 7.76 -45.04
CA HIS A 322 11.76 8.74 -44.21
C HIS A 322 11.94 8.23 -42.76
N PRO A 323 13.16 8.21 -42.19
CA PRO A 323 13.47 7.51 -40.93
C PRO A 323 12.91 8.14 -39.63
N LEU A 324 11.94 9.05 -39.74
CA LEU A 324 11.24 9.68 -38.62
C LEU A 324 9.71 9.66 -38.75
N HIS A 325 9.15 9.06 -39.81
CA HIS A 325 7.71 9.07 -40.10
C HIS A 325 6.85 8.66 -38.88
N ASP A 326 7.25 7.58 -38.23
CA ASP A 326 6.66 6.95 -37.05
C ASP A 326 6.69 7.84 -35.79
N ARG A 327 7.66 8.75 -35.72
CA ARG A 327 7.97 9.54 -34.51
C ARG A 327 7.55 11.00 -34.61
N LEU A 328 6.79 11.39 -35.63
CA LEU A 328 6.40 12.78 -35.86
C LEU A 328 4.95 13.08 -35.48
N TRP A 329 4.05 12.10 -35.64
CA TRP A 329 2.67 12.19 -35.19
C TRP A 329 2.55 12.52 -33.70
N THR A 330 1.53 13.29 -33.35
CA THR A 330 1.28 13.75 -31.98
C THR A 330 -0.09 13.29 -31.53
N TRP A 331 -0.15 12.75 -30.32
CA TRP A 331 -1.39 12.45 -29.62
C TRP A 331 -1.68 13.54 -28.60
N ALA A 332 -2.94 14.01 -28.55
CA ALA A 332 -3.44 14.85 -27.46
C ALA A 332 -4.82 14.39 -26.98
N TRP A 333 -5.06 14.61 -25.70
CA TRP A 333 -6.35 14.51 -25.04
C TRP A 333 -6.91 15.92 -24.77
N PRO A 334 -8.06 16.07 -24.07
CA PRO A 334 -8.65 17.38 -23.81
C PRO A 334 -7.77 18.30 -22.96
N GLY A 335 -7.88 19.62 -23.18
CA GLY A 335 -6.92 20.60 -22.69
C GLY A 335 -6.88 20.81 -21.17
N GLY A 336 -5.91 20.20 -20.50
CA GLY A 336 -5.57 20.37 -19.09
C GLY A 336 -4.31 19.59 -18.70
N GLU A 337 -3.95 19.58 -17.41
CA GLU A 337 -2.95 18.62 -16.88
C GLU A 337 -3.55 17.21 -16.75
N ASP A 338 -4.86 17.13 -16.48
CA ASP A 338 -5.61 15.89 -16.25
C ASP A 338 -6.36 15.38 -17.50
N LEU A 339 -6.57 14.05 -17.55
CA LEU A 339 -7.45 13.40 -18.51
C LEU A 339 -8.93 13.68 -18.18
N VAL A 340 -9.68 14.21 -19.14
CA VAL A 340 -11.13 14.43 -19.00
C VAL A 340 -11.88 13.11 -19.22
N ARG A 341 -12.70 12.74 -18.23
CA ARG A 341 -13.66 11.63 -18.27
C ARG A 341 -14.86 12.02 -19.13
N VAL A 342 -15.23 11.17 -20.07
CA VAL A 342 -16.46 11.27 -20.87
C VAL A 342 -17.32 10.05 -20.53
N PRO A 343 -18.38 10.21 -19.70
CA PRO A 343 -19.28 9.09 -19.41
C PRO A 343 -20.07 8.73 -20.68
N LEU A 344 -20.03 7.46 -21.07
CA LEU A 344 -20.82 6.91 -22.17
C LEU A 344 -21.71 5.79 -21.64
N GLU A 345 -22.90 5.63 -22.22
CA GLU A 345 -23.79 4.50 -21.96
C GLU A 345 -23.42 3.30 -22.86
N ALA A 346 -23.98 2.13 -22.58
CA ALA A 346 -23.80 0.97 -23.45
C ALA A 346 -24.75 1.02 -24.66
N GLY A 347 -24.22 0.77 -25.86
CA GLY A 347 -25.00 0.67 -27.10
C GLY A 347 -24.47 1.55 -28.24
N PRO A 348 -25.30 1.78 -29.28
CA PRO A 348 -24.92 2.56 -30.45
C PRO A 348 -24.94 4.07 -30.18
N HIS A 349 -23.88 4.76 -30.57
CA HIS A 349 -23.73 6.21 -30.46
C HIS A 349 -23.17 6.81 -31.76
N THR A 350 -23.54 8.05 -32.05
CA THR A 350 -22.92 8.86 -33.12
C THR A 350 -21.83 9.74 -32.50
N LEU A 351 -20.57 9.45 -32.79
CA LEU A 351 -19.44 10.27 -32.38
C LEU A 351 -19.04 11.23 -33.51
N ARG A 352 -18.94 12.52 -33.23
CA ARG A 352 -18.67 13.57 -34.23
C ARG A 352 -17.59 14.54 -33.78
N LEU A 353 -16.71 14.93 -34.70
CA LEU A 353 -15.72 16.00 -34.52
C LEU A 353 -16.03 17.18 -35.43
N GLN A 354 -15.86 18.40 -34.92
CA GLN A 354 -15.96 19.66 -35.67
C GLN A 354 -15.01 20.72 -35.10
N ASP A 355 -14.98 21.92 -35.70
CA ASP A 355 -14.07 23.04 -35.36
C ASP A 355 -12.59 22.65 -35.49
N PHE A 356 -12.23 22.06 -36.63
CA PHE A 356 -10.84 21.70 -36.92
C PHE A 356 -9.94 22.93 -37.07
N ALA A 357 -8.63 22.71 -36.92
CA ALA A 357 -7.61 23.73 -37.14
C ALA A 357 -7.09 23.70 -38.58
N PRO A 358 -6.80 24.87 -39.19
CA PRO A 358 -6.26 24.95 -40.55
C PRO A 358 -4.85 24.36 -40.65
N GLY A 359 -4.58 23.62 -41.72
CA GLY A 359 -3.24 23.08 -41.99
C GLY A 359 -2.80 21.96 -41.05
N VAL A 360 -3.74 21.31 -40.37
CA VAL A 360 -3.49 20.16 -39.49
C VAL A 360 -3.93 18.87 -40.18
N ARG A 361 -3.08 17.85 -40.14
CA ARG A 361 -3.42 16.47 -40.52
C ARG A 361 -4.08 15.77 -39.34
N TYR A 362 -5.16 15.06 -39.57
CA TYR A 362 -5.86 14.23 -38.58
C TYR A 362 -5.92 12.79 -39.09
N ASP A 363 -5.61 11.82 -38.22
CA ASP A 363 -5.38 10.43 -38.62
C ASP A 363 -6.23 9.42 -37.86
N ALA A 364 -6.27 9.53 -36.53
CA ALA A 364 -6.95 8.58 -35.66
C ALA A 364 -7.60 9.27 -34.45
N LEU A 365 -8.68 8.68 -33.94
CA LEU A 365 -9.30 8.99 -32.66
C LEU A 365 -9.44 7.69 -31.87
N VAL A 366 -8.99 7.67 -30.62
CA VAL A 366 -9.14 6.52 -29.72
C VAL A 366 -9.96 6.91 -28.51
N LEU A 367 -10.91 6.05 -28.15
CA LEU A 367 -11.67 6.08 -26.90
C LEU A 367 -11.25 4.87 -26.08
N THR A 368 -10.97 5.04 -24.80
CA THR A 368 -10.63 3.90 -23.92
C THR A 368 -11.18 4.06 -22.51
N SER A 369 -11.60 2.97 -21.87
CA SER A 369 -12.03 2.97 -20.46
C SER A 369 -10.86 2.83 -19.47
N GLU A 370 -9.62 2.76 -19.94
CA GLU A 370 -8.43 2.60 -19.10
C GLU A 370 -7.75 3.98 -18.87
N PRO A 371 -7.83 4.56 -17.66
CA PRO A 371 -7.27 5.89 -17.37
C PRO A 371 -5.74 5.95 -17.48
N THR A 372 -5.05 4.81 -17.43
CA THR A 372 -3.59 4.72 -17.57
C THR A 372 -3.15 4.33 -18.98
N TRP A 373 -4.07 4.23 -19.94
CA TRP A 373 -3.74 3.89 -21.32
C TRP A 373 -2.94 5.01 -21.98
N VAL A 374 -1.94 4.60 -22.76
CA VAL A 374 -1.04 5.49 -23.49
C VAL A 374 -0.87 4.91 -24.89
N PRO A 375 -0.95 5.73 -25.96
CA PRO A 375 -0.62 5.27 -27.32
C PRO A 375 0.77 4.65 -27.41
N GLU A 376 0.90 3.57 -28.17
CA GLU A 376 2.17 2.87 -28.38
C GLU A 376 3.14 3.62 -29.31
N ASP A 377 2.66 4.63 -30.03
CA ASP A 377 3.35 5.30 -31.13
C ASP A 377 3.32 6.84 -31.07
N GLY A 378 4.05 7.49 -31.98
CA GLY A 378 4.08 8.95 -32.07
C GLY A 378 4.69 9.64 -30.85
N ARG A 379 4.15 10.79 -30.48
CA ARG A 379 4.55 11.60 -29.32
C ARG A 379 3.35 11.97 -28.47
N LEU A 380 3.51 11.83 -27.16
CA LEU A 380 2.61 12.45 -26.20
C LEU A 380 2.88 13.95 -26.13
N ARG A 381 1.83 14.75 -26.01
CA ARG A 381 1.94 16.20 -25.81
C ARG A 381 1.12 16.67 -24.62
N GLN A 382 1.76 16.65 -23.46
CA GLN A 382 1.38 17.49 -22.32
C GLN A 382 1.96 18.91 -22.51
N ARG A 383 1.42 19.86 -21.73
CA ARG A 383 1.92 21.23 -21.65
C ARG A 383 2.91 21.39 -20.50
#